data_AF-A0A2D6X683-F1
#
_entry.id   AF-A0A2D6X683-F1
#
_cell.length_a   1.000
_cell.length_b   1.000
_cell.length_c   1.000
_cell.angle_alpha   90.00
_cell.angle_beta   90.00
_cell.angle_gamma   90.00
#
_symmetry.space_group_name_H-M   'P 1'
#
loop_
_entity.id
_entity.type
_entity.pdbx_description
1 polymer ?
#
loop_
_entity_poly.entity_id
_entity_poly.type
_entity_poly.pdbx_seq_one_letter_code
_entity_poly.pdbx_strand_id
1 'polypeptide(L)'
;MRKPGGYLVTTGPDGTQERDTFTCAHCQKVVLAKPSSDPADAGGLCRVCGGLVCGPCVSRGSCVPWEARMEVAEARDRFRREAGLT
;
A
#
# COMPACT_ATOMS: atom_id res chain seq x y z
N MET A 1 21.58 -5.70 3.81
CA MET A 1 21.19 -4.29 3.55
C MET A 1 19.66 -4.24 3.53
N ARG A 2 19.00 -3.55 4.47
CA ARG A 2 17.55 -3.36 4.40
C ARG A 2 17.27 -2.46 3.19
N LYS A 3 16.32 -2.82 2.32
CA LYS A 3 15.88 -1.90 1.25
C LYS A 3 15.37 -0.63 1.95
N PRO A 4 15.87 0.57 1.60
CA PRO A 4 15.35 1.80 2.17
C PRO A 4 13.84 1.87 1.88
N GLY A 5 13.07 2.30 2.89
CA GLY A 5 11.63 2.51 2.75
C GLY A 5 11.32 3.74 1.89
N GLY A 6 10.07 4.19 1.95
CA GLY A 6 9.71 5.51 1.46
C GLY A 6 10.01 6.59 2.51
N TYR A 7 9.91 7.85 2.11
CA TYR A 7 10.11 9.01 2.97
C TYR A 7 9.15 10.12 2.55
N LEU A 8 8.61 10.83 3.54
CA LEU A 8 7.62 11.89 3.36
C LEU A 8 8.09 13.14 4.09
N VAL A 9 8.10 14.26 3.37
CA VAL A 9 8.25 15.60 3.94
C VAL A 9 6.96 16.36 3.74
N THR A 10 6.41 16.90 4.81
CA THR A 10 5.27 17.83 4.77
C THR A 10 5.73 19.19 5.26
N THR A 11 5.60 20.21 4.41
CA THR A 11 5.99 21.59 4.71
C THR A 11 4.77 22.50 4.67
N GLY A 12 4.58 23.32 5.70
CA GLY A 12 3.47 24.27 5.79
C GLY A 12 3.77 25.43 6.75
N PRO A 13 2.77 26.28 7.04
CA PRO A 13 2.91 27.40 7.97
C PRO A 13 3.39 27.00 9.38
N ASP A 14 3.06 25.77 9.80
CA ASP A 14 3.45 25.20 11.10
C ASP A 14 4.86 24.57 11.08
N GLY A 15 5.61 24.73 9.98
CA GLY A 15 6.96 24.20 9.81
C GLY A 15 7.04 22.95 8.93
N THR A 16 8.20 22.29 9.00
CA THR A 16 8.52 21.07 8.23
C THR A 16 8.48 19.85 9.13
N GLN A 17 7.78 18.80 8.71
CA GLN A 17 7.78 17.50 9.36
C GLN A 17 8.28 16.44 8.39
N GLU A 18 9.11 15.54 8.91
CA GLU A 18 9.69 14.43 8.18
C GLU A 18 9.21 13.11 8.78
N ARG A 19 8.84 12.15 7.93
CA ARG A 19 8.36 10.83 8.34
C ARG A 19 8.84 9.76 7.38
N ASP A 20 9.24 8.63 7.94
CA ASP A 20 9.46 7.42 7.15
C ASP A 20 8.11 6.84 6.69
N THR A 21 8.13 6.18 5.54
CA THR A 21 6.94 5.54 4.97
C THR A 21 7.26 4.16 4.39
N PHE A 22 6.22 3.37 4.15
CA PHE A 22 6.30 2.18 3.33
C PHE A 22 5.05 2.04 2.46
N THR A 23 5.16 1.26 1.39
CA THR A 23 4.05 1.02 0.48
C THR A 23 3.46 -0.38 0.72
N CYS A 24 2.14 -0.44 0.92
CA CYS A 24 1.44 -1.71 1.14
C CYS A 24 1.46 -2.58 -0.14
N ALA A 25 1.91 -3.82 -0.04
CA ALA A 25 1.96 -4.75 -1.17
C ALA A 25 0.57 -5.17 -1.72
N HIS A 26 -0.51 -5.02 -0.95
CA HIS A 26 -1.88 -5.40 -1.36
C HIS A 26 -2.68 -4.27 -2.02
N CYS A 27 -2.31 -3.02 -1.79
CA CYS A 27 -3.13 -1.89 -2.23
C CYS A 27 -2.35 -0.65 -2.68
N GLN A 28 -1.02 -0.70 -2.65
CA GLN A 28 -0.11 0.40 -2.98
C GLN A 28 -0.34 1.69 -2.17
N LYS A 29 -1.11 1.62 -1.08
CA LYS A 29 -1.26 2.75 -0.15
C LYS A 29 0.06 3.01 0.56
N VAL A 30 0.49 4.27 0.57
CA VAL A 30 1.58 4.76 1.40
C VAL A 30 1.14 4.82 2.87
N VAL A 31 1.93 4.22 3.74
CA VAL A 31 1.69 4.16 5.18
C VAL A 31 2.84 4.88 5.89
N LEU A 32 2.51 5.72 6.88
CA LEU A 32 3.50 6.35 7.74
C LEU A 32 4.06 5.32 8.70
N ALA A 33 5.38 5.13 8.68
CA ALA A 33 6.07 4.34 9.68
C ALA A 33 6.21 5.16 10.96
N LYS A 34 6.01 4.53 12.12
CA LYS A 34 6.23 5.20 13.40
C LYS A 34 7.75 5.30 13.64
N PRO A 35 8.26 6.47 14.09
CA PRO A 35 9.69 6.62 14.35
C PRO A 35 10.20 5.53 15.31
N SER A 36 11.38 4.99 15.00
CA SER A 36 12.05 3.96 15.82
C SER A 36 11.21 2.70 16.08
N SER A 37 10.28 2.36 15.19
CA SER A 37 9.48 1.12 15.27
C SER A 37 9.75 0.19 14.08
N ASP A 38 9.42 -1.10 14.23
CA ASP A 38 9.42 -1.99 13.07
C ASP A 38 8.24 -1.60 12.16
N PRO A 39 8.44 -1.37 10.86
CA PRO A 39 7.34 -1.12 9.93
C PRO A 39 6.26 -2.23 9.94
N ALA A 40 6.63 -3.45 10.30
CA ALA A 40 5.66 -4.53 10.52
C ALA A 40 4.66 -4.22 11.65
N ASP A 41 4.99 -3.36 12.60
CA ASP A 41 4.09 -2.96 13.69
C ASP A 41 3.00 -1.97 13.22
N ALA A 42 3.24 -1.23 12.14
CA ALA A 42 2.32 -0.21 11.60
C ALA A 42 1.20 -0.79 10.72
N GLY A 43 1.30 -2.06 10.35
CA GLY A 43 0.29 -2.70 9.53
C GLY A 43 0.50 -4.17 9.20
N GLY A 44 1.61 -4.79 9.60
CA GLY A 44 1.88 -6.21 9.49
C GLY A 44 2.77 -6.61 8.31
N LEU A 45 3.31 -7.82 8.41
CA LEU A 45 3.93 -8.55 7.32
C LEU A 45 2.95 -9.60 6.80
N CYS A 46 2.60 -9.54 5.52
CA CYS A 46 1.73 -10.56 4.92
C CYS A 46 2.51 -11.87 4.78
N ARG A 47 2.02 -12.94 5.40
CA ARG A 47 2.67 -14.26 5.34
C ARG A 47 2.50 -14.98 4.00
N VAL A 48 1.63 -14.48 3.12
CA VAL A 48 1.37 -15.07 1.80
C VAL A 48 2.33 -14.50 0.76
N CYS A 49 2.38 -13.16 0.61
CA CYS A 49 3.24 -12.51 -0.37
C CYS A 49 4.59 -12.04 0.19
N GLY A 50 4.79 -12.09 1.52
CA GLY A 50 6.02 -11.63 2.18
C GLY A 50 6.20 -10.11 2.21
N GLY A 51 5.21 -9.33 1.76
CA GLY A 51 5.26 -7.87 1.72
C GLY A 51 4.73 -7.19 2.98
N LEU A 52 5.22 -5.98 3.27
CA LEU A 52 4.60 -5.09 4.25
C LEU A 52 3.19 -4.69 3.79
N VAL A 53 2.24 -4.68 4.72
CA VAL A 53 0.84 -4.39 4.44
C VAL A 53 0.32 -3.32 5.39
N CYS A 54 -0.73 -2.61 4.98
CA CYS A 54 -1.39 -1.62 5.82
C CYS A 54 -2.41 -2.29 6.75
N GLY A 55 -2.72 -1.64 7.88
CA GLY A 55 -3.72 -2.14 8.85
C GLY A 55 -5.03 -2.63 8.23
N PRO A 56 -5.69 -1.89 7.31
CA PRO A 56 -6.90 -2.34 6.64
C PRO A 56 -6.73 -3.64 5.82
N CYS A 57 -5.56 -3.85 5.21
CA CYS A 57 -5.27 -5.05 4.45
C CYS A 57 -5.02 -6.26 5.36
N VAL A 58 -4.46 -6.05 6.55
CA VAL A 58 -4.40 -7.10 7.58
C VAL A 58 -5.79 -7.43 8.12
N SER A 59 -6.61 -6.43 8.45
CA SER A 59 -7.97 -6.66 8.94
C SER A 59 -8.85 -7.42 7.95
N ARG A 60 -8.62 -7.26 6.64
CA ARG A 60 -9.35 -8.00 5.61
C ARG A 60 -9.00 -9.49 5.57
N GLY A 61 -7.80 -9.87 5.99
CA GLY A 61 -7.35 -11.27 6.01
C GLY A 61 -7.14 -11.92 4.63
N SER A 62 -7.29 -11.19 3.52
CA SER A 62 -7.11 -11.70 2.16
C SER A 62 -5.86 -11.14 1.49
N CYS A 63 -5.01 -12.01 0.92
CA CYS A 63 -3.91 -11.61 0.07
C CYS A 63 -4.39 -11.43 -1.37
N VAL A 64 -4.59 -10.17 -1.78
CA VAL A 64 -4.80 -9.81 -3.19
C VAL A 64 -3.69 -8.82 -3.55
N PRO A 65 -2.59 -9.31 -4.17
CA PRO A 65 -1.51 -8.45 -4.65
C PRO A 65 -2.03 -7.37 -5.58
N TRP A 66 -1.30 -6.26 -5.66
CA TRP A 66 -1.70 -5.12 -6.46
C TRP A 66 -1.91 -5.47 -7.94
N GLU A 67 -0.98 -6.24 -8.51
CA GLU A 67 -0.99 -6.65 -9.92
C GLU A 67 -2.26 -7.44 -10.24
N ALA A 68 -2.64 -8.40 -9.37
CA ALA A 68 -3.88 -9.16 -9.52
C ALA A 68 -5.12 -8.25 -9.41
N ARG A 69 -5.10 -7.24 -8.55
CA ARG A 69 -6.19 -6.27 -8.46
C ARG A 69 -6.28 -5.42 -9.74
N MET A 70 -5.16 -5.03 -10.31
CA MET A 70 -5.11 -4.28 -11.57
C MET A 70 -5.65 -5.10 -12.73
N GLU A 71 -5.27 -6.37 -12.83
CA GLU A 71 -5.77 -7.28 -13.87
C GLU A 71 -7.30 -7.39 -13.84
N VAL A 72 -7.90 -7.54 -12.65
CA VAL A 72 -9.36 -7.59 -12.49
C VAL A 72 -10.00 -6.25 -12.89
N ALA A 73 -9.39 -5.12 -12.53
CA ALA A 73 -9.90 -3.80 -12.88
C ALA A 73 -9.86 -3.56 -14.40
N GLU A 74 -8.74 -3.91 -15.04
CA GLU A 74 -8.55 -3.80 -16.50
C GLU A 74 -9.47 -4.76 -17.26
N ALA A 75 -9.65 -6.00 -16.78
CA ALA A 75 -10.58 -6.96 -17.37
C ALA A 75 -12.03 -6.44 -17.31
N ARG A 76 -12.42 -5.85 -16.17
CA ARG A 76 -13.74 -5.22 -16.02
C ARG A 76 -13.91 -4.02 -16.94
N ASP A 77 -12.88 -3.21 -17.13
CA ASP A 77 -12.90 -2.08 -18.06
C ASP A 77 -13.04 -2.54 -19.51
N ARG A 78 -12.27 -3.56 -19.95
CA ARG A 78 -12.41 -4.19 -21.27
C ARG A 78 -13.84 -4.68 -21.52
N PHE A 79 -14.40 -5.43 -20.58
CA PHE A 79 -15.78 -5.92 -20.67
C PHE A 79 -16.79 -4.78 -20.82
N ARG A 80 -16.65 -3.70 -20.04
CA ARG A 80 -17.58 -2.56 -20.09
C ARG A 80 -17.58 -1.86 -21.43
N ARG A 81 -16.40 -1.68 -22.03
CA ARG A 81 -16.24 -1.11 -23.37
C ARG A 81 -16.87 -2.02 -24.43
N GLU A 82 -16.60 -3.32 -24.37
CA GLU A 82 -17.18 -4.31 -25.30
C GLU A 82 -18.71 -4.41 -25.18
N ALA A 83 -19.25 -4.28 -23.96
CA ALA A 83 -20.69 -4.33 -23.69
C ALA A 83 -21.41 -2.99 -23.91
N GLY A 84 -20.72 -1.92 -24.31
CA GLY A 84 -21.32 -0.59 -24.52
C GLY A 84 -21.84 0.08 -23.25
N LEU A 85 -21.30 -0.26 -22.08
CA LEU A 85 -21.71 0.27 -20.77
C LEU A 85 -20.94 1.54 -20.35
N THR A 86 -20.02 2.01 -21.19
CA THR A 86 -19.15 3.19 -21.00
C THR A 86 -18.78 3.79 -22.33
#